data_AF-A0A4P8SM77-F1
#
_entry.id   AF-A0A4P8SM77-F1
#
_cell.length_a   1.000
_cell.length_b   1.000
_cell.length_c   1.000
_cell.angle_alpha   90.00
_cell.angle_beta   90.00
_cell.angle_gamma   90.00
#
_symmetry.space_group_name_H-M   'P 1'
#
loop_
_entity.id
_entity.type
_entity.pdbx_description
1 polymer ?
#
loop_
_entity_poly.entity_id
_entity_poly.type
_entity_poly.pdbx_seq_one_letter_code
_entity_poly.pdbx_strand_id
1 'polypeptide(L)'
;MLDFVNLIAGKWAIPILYRLIVTNAPVRFKTLQRAVAPITQKELTRQLRQFEQRGLVTRTIYAEVPPRVEYQITPLGQSLQPALDSLAEWICAHRDQLAYSPPTAEND
;
A
#
# COMPACT_ATOMS: atom_id res chain seq x y z
N MET A 1 -5.43 -12.72 13.12
CA MET A 1 -4.19 -11.92 13.31
C MET A 1 -3.23 -12.12 12.13
N LEU A 2 -2.81 -13.37 11.84
CA LEU A 2 -1.89 -13.70 10.75
C LEU A 2 -2.39 -13.27 9.36
N ASP A 3 -3.69 -13.36 9.08
CA ASP A 3 -4.24 -12.94 7.78
C ASP A 3 -4.05 -11.45 7.49
N PHE A 4 -4.08 -10.62 8.54
CA PHE A 4 -3.85 -9.19 8.40
C PHE A 4 -2.36 -8.90 8.17
N VAL A 5 -1.48 -9.61 8.87
CA VAL A 5 -0.03 -9.52 8.64
C VAL A 5 0.30 -9.91 7.20
N ASN A 6 -0.28 -11.00 6.68
CA ASN A 6 -0.09 -11.42 5.29
C ASN A 6 -0.58 -10.40 4.26
N LEU A 7 -1.66 -9.68 4.58
CA LEU A 7 -2.16 -8.60 3.74
C LEU A 7 -1.17 -7.44 3.69
N ILE A 8 -0.68 -6.98 4.85
CA ILE A 8 0.21 -5.82 4.95
C ILE A 8 1.64 -6.12 4.50
N ALA A 9 2.13 -7.35 4.69
CA ALA A 9 3.47 -7.79 4.26
C ALA A 9 3.62 -7.91 2.73
N GLY A 10 2.53 -7.79 1.98
CA GLY A 10 2.58 -7.80 0.52
C GLY A 10 3.33 -6.59 -0.05
N LYS A 11 4.12 -6.82 -1.10
CA LYS A 11 4.92 -5.80 -1.82
C LYS A 11 4.21 -4.46 -2.07
N TRP A 12 2.89 -4.51 -2.31
CA TRP A 12 2.11 -3.35 -2.73
C TRP A 12 1.25 -2.75 -1.62
N ALA A 13 1.08 -3.45 -0.49
CA ALA A 13 0.10 -3.03 0.49
C ALA A 13 0.50 -1.71 1.17
N ILE A 14 1.74 -1.64 1.66
CA ILE A 14 2.29 -0.44 2.30
C ILE A 14 2.32 0.76 1.33
N PRO A 15 2.85 0.65 0.09
CA PRO A 15 2.82 1.76 -0.87
C PRO A 15 1.42 2.30 -1.17
N ILE A 16 0.41 1.43 -1.32
CA ILE A 16 -0.97 1.85 -1.59
C ILE A 16 -1.55 2.58 -0.37
N LEU A 17 -1.45 2.00 0.82
CA LEU A 17 -2.00 2.58 2.04
C LEU A 17 -1.31 3.91 2.37
N TYR A 18 0.02 3.95 2.32
CA TYR A 18 0.79 5.18 2.55
C TYR A 18 0.38 6.29 1.58
N ARG A 19 0.18 5.96 0.29
CA ARG A 19 -0.27 6.96 -0.68
C ARG A 19 -1.65 7.51 -0.34
N LEU A 20 -2.59 6.66 0.09
CA LEU A 20 -3.95 7.08 0.47
C LEU A 20 -3.96 7.89 1.77
N ILE A 21 -3.14 7.49 2.76
CA ILE A 21 -2.92 8.20 4.03
C ILE A 21 -2.39 9.61 3.79
N VAL A 22 -1.31 9.74 3.02
CA VAL A 22 -0.68 11.05 2.74
C VAL A 22 -1.58 11.94 1.90
N THR A 23 -2.35 11.37 0.97
CA THR A 23 -3.28 12.15 0.14
C THR A 23 -4.48 12.64 0.96
N ASN A 24 -4.95 11.84 1.93
CA ASN A 24 -6.09 12.11 2.81
C ASN A 24 -7.33 12.71 2.11
N ALA A 25 -7.56 12.30 0.86
CA ALA A 25 -8.67 12.74 0.02
C ALA A 25 -9.02 11.61 -0.99
N PRO A 26 -10.21 11.63 -1.60
CA PRO A 26 -10.58 10.66 -2.62
C PRO A 26 -9.60 10.63 -3.80
N VAL A 27 -9.10 9.44 -4.15
CA VAL A 27 -8.14 9.23 -5.25
C VAL A 27 -8.74 8.32 -6.31
N ARG A 28 -8.70 8.77 -7.57
CA ARG A 28 -9.11 7.97 -8.73
C ARG A 28 -8.17 6.79 -8.94
N PHE A 29 -8.71 5.65 -9.39
CA PHE A 29 -7.95 4.42 -9.65
C PHE A 29 -6.67 4.65 -10.47
N LYS A 30 -6.77 5.33 -11.62
CA LYS A 30 -5.62 5.56 -12.51
C LYS A 30 -4.56 6.46 -11.86
N THR A 31 -4.97 7.44 -11.06
CA THR A 31 -4.04 8.31 -10.33
C THR A 31 -3.28 7.51 -9.28
N LEU A 32 -3.98 6.65 -8.53
CA LEU A 32 -3.37 5.76 -7.56
C LEU A 32 -2.42 4.75 -8.23
N GLN A 33 -2.84 4.15 -9.35
CA GLN A 33 -2.00 3.21 -10.10
C GLN A 33 -0.69 3.85 -10.58
N ARG A 34 -0.74 5.10 -11.08
CA ARG A 34 0.45 5.83 -11.52
C ARG A 34 1.36 6.16 -10.33
N ALA A 35 0.79 6.53 -9.19
CA ALA A 35 1.56 6.85 -7.99
C ALA A 35 2.27 5.63 -7.38
N VAL A 36 1.75 4.41 -7.63
CA VAL A 36 2.28 3.15 -7.09
C VAL A 36 2.85 2.27 -8.23
N ALA A 37 3.24 2.86 -9.35
CA ALA A 37 3.88 2.13 -10.44
C ALA A 37 5.17 1.42 -9.94
N PRO A 38 5.54 0.23 -10.45
CA PRO A 38 4.97 -0.47 -11.62
C PRO A 38 3.82 -1.46 -11.32
N ILE A 39 2.95 -1.20 -10.34
CA ILE A 39 1.84 -2.10 -10.02
C ILE A 39 0.89 -2.36 -11.23
N THR A 40 0.49 -3.61 -11.41
CA THR A 40 -0.48 -3.97 -12.45
C THR A 40 -1.90 -3.61 -12.01
N GLN A 41 -2.79 -3.36 -12.98
CA GLN A 41 -4.19 -3.05 -12.70
C GLN A 41 -4.88 -4.17 -11.91
N LYS A 42 -4.60 -5.44 -12.26
CA LYS A 42 -5.15 -6.62 -11.58
C LYS A 42 -4.72 -6.66 -10.11
N GLU A 43 -3.45 -6.41 -9.84
CA GLU A 43 -2.91 -6.45 -8.48
C GLU A 43 -3.44 -5.28 -7.64
N LEU A 44 -3.48 -4.06 -8.18
CA LEU A 44 -4.06 -2.91 -7.49
C LEU A 44 -5.53 -3.14 -7.15
N THR A 45 -6.31 -3.71 -8.07
CA THR A 45 -7.72 -4.06 -7.84
C THR A 45 -7.86 -5.09 -6.72
N ARG A 46 -6.98 -6.11 -6.68
CA ARG A 46 -6.99 -7.13 -5.63
C ARG A 46 -6.73 -6.51 -4.25
N GLN A 47 -5.69 -5.69 -4.13
CA GLN A 47 -5.30 -5.02 -2.89
C GLN A 47 -6.42 -4.09 -2.38
N LEU A 48 -6.97 -3.25 -3.26
CA LEU A 48 -8.05 -2.32 -2.88
C LEU A 48 -9.31 -3.06 -2.40
N ARG A 49 -9.68 -4.18 -3.03
CA ARG A 49 -10.79 -5.02 -2.55
C ARG A 49 -10.52 -5.62 -1.18
N GLN A 50 -9.29 -6.08 -0.93
CA GLN A 50 -8.91 -6.61 0.39
C GLN A 50 -8.94 -5.52 1.46
N PHE A 51 -8.51 -4.29 1.14
CA PHE A 51 -8.59 -3.15 2.04
C PHE A 51 -10.02 -2.70 2.32
N GLU A 52 -10.87 -2.69 1.29
CA GLU A 52 -12.30 -2.41 1.42
C GLU A 52 -12.99 -3.43 2.33
N GLN A 53 -12.75 -4.72 2.13
CA GLN A 53 -13.27 -5.79 2.99
C GLN A 53 -12.82 -5.69 4.45
N ARG A 54 -11.64 -5.10 4.70
CA ARG A 54 -11.10 -4.88 6.04
C ARG A 54 -11.45 -3.52 6.62
N GLY A 55 -12.21 -2.69 5.90
CA GLY A 55 -12.60 -1.35 6.32
C GLY A 55 -11.43 -0.35 6.38
N LEU A 56 -10.32 -0.61 5.69
CA LEU A 56 -9.17 0.31 5.62
C LEU A 56 -9.36 1.41 4.57
N VAL A 57 -10.12 1.09 3.52
CA VAL A 57 -10.35 1.98 2.36
C VAL A 57 -11.83 1.96 2.00
N THR A 58 -12.41 3.11 1.70
CA THR A 58 -13.76 3.23 1.14
C THR A 58 -13.67 3.39 -0.38
N ARG A 59 -14.56 2.71 -1.09
CA ARG A 59 -14.74 2.83 -2.54
C ARG A 59 -16.04 3.57 -2.85
N THR A 60 -15.95 4.69 -3.56
CA THR A 60 -17.10 5.48 -3.98
C THR A 60 -17.24 5.43 -5.50
N ILE A 61 -18.44 5.09 -5.98
CA ILE A 61 -18.78 5.10 -7.41
C ILE A 61 -19.60 6.36 -7.68
N TYR A 62 -19.19 7.13 -8.69
CA TYR A 62 -19.93 8.28 -9.18
C TYR A 62 -20.57 7.93 -10.53
N ALA A 63 -21.89 7.97 -10.58
CA ALA A 63 -22.69 7.76 -11.79
C ALA A 63 -22.76 9.05 -12.64
N GLU A 64 -21.60 9.61 -12.96
CA GLU A 64 -21.45 10.71 -13.92
C GLU A 64 -20.98 10.17 -15.28
N VAL A 65 -21.00 11.00 -16.32
CA VAL A 65 -20.44 10.65 -17.63
C VAL A 65 -19.11 11.39 -17.81
N PRO A 66 -17.96 10.69 -17.90
CA PRO A 66 -17.77 9.23 -17.79
C PRO A 66 -17.79 8.74 -16.33
N PRO A 67 -18.20 7.48 -16.06
CA PRO A 67 -18.26 6.96 -14.71
C PRO A 67 -16.86 6.92 -14.08
N ARG A 68 -16.76 7.37 -12.82
CA ARG A 68 -15.50 7.33 -12.06
C ARG A 68 -15.66 6.58 -10.74
N VAL A 69 -14.54 6.00 -10.31
CA VAL A 69 -14.41 5.31 -9.03
C VAL A 69 -13.26 5.94 -8.27
N GLU A 70 -13.51 6.26 -7.01
CA GLU A 70 -12.53 6.84 -6.11
C GLU A 70 -12.35 5.97 -4.88
N TYR A 71 -11.14 6.01 -4.34
CA TYR A 71 -10.72 5.30 -3.15
C TYR A 71 -10.21 6.30 -2.14
N GLN A 72 -10.64 6.17 -0.89
CA GLN A 72 -10.22 7.05 0.20
C GLN A 72 -9.86 6.20 1.42
N ILE A 73 -8.82 6.61 2.14
CA ILE A 73 -8.50 6.00 3.43
C ILE A 73 -9.63 6.22 4.44
N THR A 74 -9.94 5.21 5.25
CA THR A 74 -10.90 5.36 6.35
C THR A 74 -10.18 5.85 7.63
N PRO A 75 -10.92 6.26 8.67
CA PRO A 75 -10.31 6.53 9.98
C PRO A 75 -9.53 5.32 10.54
N LEU A 76 -10.04 4.09 10.32
CA LEU A 76 -9.33 2.87 10.70
C LEU A 76 -8.03 2.71 9.90
N GLY A 77 -8.07 2.91 8.58
CA GLY A 77 -6.87 2.88 7.73
C GLY A 77 -5.84 3.94 8.14
N GLN A 78 -6.31 5.14 8.49
CA GLN A 78 -5.45 6.23 8.96
C GLN A 78 -4.75 5.89 10.28
N SER A 79 -5.43 5.16 11.18
CA SER A 79 -4.86 4.74 12.47
C SER A 79 -3.64 3.82 12.33
N LEU A 80 -3.38 3.24 11.15
CA LEU A 80 -2.17 2.47 10.87
C LEU A 80 -0.94 3.34 10.61
N GLN A 81 -1.11 4.63 10.32
CA GLN A 81 -0.01 5.53 9.96
C GLN A 81 1.16 5.48 10.97
N PRO A 82 0.95 5.61 12.31
CA PRO A 82 2.06 5.58 13.26
C PRO A 82 2.85 4.27 13.22
N ALA A 83 2.17 3.14 13.01
CA ALA A 83 2.84 1.83 12.92
C ALA A 83 3.69 1.70 11.65
N LEU A 84 3.19 2.23 10.52
CA LEU A 84 3.95 2.28 9.26
C LEU A 84 5.14 3.23 9.37
N ASP A 85 4.96 4.37 10.04
CA ASP A 85 6.03 5.36 10.25
C ASP A 85 7.14 4.78 11.13
N SER A 86 6.81 4.10 12.23
CA SER A 86 7.80 3.41 13.06
C SER A 86 8.54 2.30 12.32
N LEU A 87 7.85 1.55 11.46
CA LEU A 87 8.49 0.54 10.63
C LEU A 87 9.45 1.17 9.61
N ALA A 88 9.01 2.26 8.96
CA ALA A 88 9.83 2.99 8.00
C ALA A 88 11.08 3.60 8.66
N GLU A 89 10.92 4.16 9.85
CA GLU A 89 12.02 4.69 10.66
C GLU A 89 13.03 3.59 11.01
N TRP A 90 12.55 2.44 11.50
CA TRP A 90 13.41 1.29 11.78
C TRP A 90 14.17 0.81 10.53
N ILE A 91 13.49 0.70 9.38
CA ILE A 91 14.13 0.32 8.11
C ILE A 91 15.20 1.33 7.69
N CYS A 92 14.92 2.62 7.83
CA CYS A 92 15.88 3.67 7.54
C CYS A 92 17.11 3.61 8.47
N ALA A 93 16.90 3.40 9.77
CA ALA A 93 17.97 3.29 10.76
C ALA A 93 18.86 2.05 10.55
N HIS A 94 18.32 0.97 10.00
CA HIS A 94 19.04 -0.30 9.81
C HIS A 94 19.33 -0.60 8.33
N ARG A 95 19.20 0.40 7.44
CA ARG A 95 19.35 0.21 5.98
C ARG A 95 20.66 -0.49 5.60
N ASP A 96 21.76 -0.10 6.24
CA ASP A 96 23.09 -0.64 5.95
C ASP A 96 23.26 -2.09 6.44
N GLN A 97 22.55 -2.47 7.50
CA GLN A 97 22.53 -3.85 8.01
C GLN A 97 21.62 -4.76 7.18
N LEU A 98 20.57 -4.18 6.58
CA LEU A 98 19.66 -4.85 5.66
C LEU A 98 20.22 -4.95 4.23
N ALA A 99 21.29 -4.21 3.91
CA ALA A 99 22.02 -4.34 2.66
C ALA A 99 22.71 -5.70 2.64
N TYR A 100 21.96 -6.71 2.22
CA TYR A 100 22.46 -8.06 2.00
C TYR A 100 23.66 -8.02 1.05
N SER A 101 24.85 -8.32 1.57
CA SER A 101 25.97 -8.79 0.76
C SER A 101 25.78 -10.29 0.57
N PRO A 102 25.52 -10.80 -0.64
CA PRO A 102 25.61 -12.23 -0.86
C PRO A 102 27.02 -12.70 -0.44
N PRO A 103 27.15 -13.91 0.16
CA PRO A 103 28.46 -14.52 0.26
C PRO A 103 29.02 -14.62 -1.16
N THR A 104 30.21 -14.05 -1.38
CA THR A 104 30.99 -14.26 -2.59
C THR A 104 31.04 -15.77 -2.81
N ALA A 105 30.47 -16.27 -3.90
CA ALA A 105 30.72 -17.62 -4.34
C ALA A 105 32.22 -17.70 -4.66
N GLU A 106 32.98 -18.16 -3.68
CA GLU A 106 34.37 -18.55 -3.83
C GLU A 106 34.35 -19.76 -4.78
N ASN A 107 34.81 -19.54 -6.02
CA ASN A 107 35.03 -20.60 -6.98
C ASN A 107 36.15 -21.51 -6.44
N ASP A 108 35.81 -22.76 -6.15
CA ASP A 108 36.73 -23.90 -6.07
C ASP A 108 36.46 -24.85 -7.24
#